data_AF-A0A7I9Y5X8-F1
#
_entry.id   AF-A0A7I9Y5X8-F1
#
_cell.length_a   1.000
_cell.length_b   1.000
_cell.length_c   1.000
_cell.angle_alpha   90.00
_cell.angle_beta   90.00
_cell.angle_gamma   90.00
#
_symmetry.space_group_name_H-M   'P 1'
#
loop_
_entity.id
_entity.type
_entity.pdbx_description
1 polymer ?
#
loop_
_entity_poly.entity_id
_entity_poly.type
_entity_poly.pdbx_seq_one_letter_code
_entity_poly.pdbx_strand_id
1 'polypeptide(L)'
;MTISSLAVAGENAHMDSTHPRGGGPRRRRSFSPADKLAHLAAYEQACATNDGGAFLRREGLYSSQISEWRKQRDAGVLEGKPVGSPVGKLTPEQAEIARLKRELDKTNKRLATTEVALEIMGKAHALLESLSESAEQPDKPTKR
;
A
#
# COMPACT_ATOMS: atom_id res chain seq x y z
N MET A 1 4.98 -78.50 -20.57
CA MET A 1 6.36 -78.00 -20.72
C MET A 1 6.58 -76.92 -19.68
N THR A 2 7.33 -77.25 -18.64
CA THR A 2 7.78 -76.38 -17.55
C THR A 2 8.96 -75.53 -18.01
N ILE A 3 8.89 -74.22 -17.78
CA ILE A 3 10.03 -73.29 -17.91
C ILE A 3 9.91 -72.35 -16.71
N SER A 4 10.50 -72.74 -15.59
CA SER A 4 11.80 -72.27 -15.08
C SER A 4 11.88 -70.76 -14.93
N SER A 5 11.70 -70.37 -13.65
CA SER A 5 12.06 -69.08 -13.07
C SER A 5 13.55 -68.79 -13.24
N LEU A 6 13.89 -67.55 -13.61
CA LEU A 6 15.17 -66.95 -13.28
C LEU A 6 14.98 -65.44 -13.05
N ALA A 7 15.23 -65.00 -11.82
CA ALA A 7 15.33 -63.61 -11.45
C ALA A 7 16.61 -63.00 -12.03
N VAL A 8 16.51 -61.79 -12.61
CA VAL A 8 17.65 -60.90 -12.81
C VAL A 8 17.37 -59.64 -12.01
N ALA A 9 18.08 -59.52 -10.90
CA ALA A 9 18.15 -58.31 -10.10
C ALA A 9 19.37 -57.49 -10.56
N GLY A 10 19.11 -56.23 -10.89
CA GLY A 10 19.94 -55.09 -10.53
C GLY A 10 21.22 -54.85 -11.32
N GLU A 11 21.23 -53.77 -12.12
CA GLU A 11 22.24 -52.72 -11.95
C GLU A 11 21.73 -51.39 -12.52
N ASN A 12 20.91 -50.67 -11.75
CA ASN A 12 20.66 -49.26 -12.02
C ASN A 12 21.88 -48.49 -11.52
N ALA A 13 22.78 -48.14 -12.44
CA ALA A 13 23.92 -47.29 -12.18
C ALA A 13 23.47 -46.01 -11.47
N HIS A 14 23.78 -45.94 -10.17
CA HIS A 14 23.59 -44.78 -9.32
C HIS A 14 24.54 -43.69 -9.83
N MET A 15 24.00 -42.74 -10.60
CA MET A 15 24.71 -41.51 -10.96
C MET A 15 24.86 -40.68 -9.68
N ASP A 16 25.95 -40.95 -8.96
CA ASP A 16 26.38 -40.25 -7.76
C ASP A 16 26.83 -38.84 -8.18
N SER A 17 25.84 -37.95 -8.33
CA SER A 17 26.06 -36.54 -8.67
C SER A 17 26.38 -35.75 -7.41
N THR A 18 27.39 -36.22 -6.67
CA THR A 18 27.94 -35.51 -5.51
C THR A 18 29.01 -34.51 -6.00
N HIS A 19 28.55 -33.53 -6.78
CA HIS A 19 29.25 -32.25 -6.89
C HIS A 19 28.55 -31.27 -5.96
N PRO A 20 29.20 -30.77 -4.89
CA PRO A 20 28.61 -29.71 -4.08
C PRO A 20 28.48 -28.49 -4.98
N ARG A 21 27.24 -28.15 -5.41
CA ARG A 21 26.97 -26.84 -5.99
C ARG A 21 27.38 -25.83 -4.92
N GLY A 22 28.50 -25.15 -5.13
CA GLY A 22 28.98 -24.08 -4.26
C GLY A 22 27.90 -23.02 -4.14
N GLY A 23 27.18 -23.04 -3.02
CA GLY A 23 25.99 -22.22 -2.81
C GLY A 23 24.84 -23.03 -2.22
N GLY A 24 24.99 -23.45 -0.95
CA GLY A 24 23.84 -23.86 -0.14
C GLY A 24 22.76 -22.75 -0.12
N PRO A 25 21.55 -23.02 0.41
CA PRO A 25 20.45 -22.06 0.38
C PRO A 25 20.88 -20.70 0.91
N ARG A 26 20.98 -19.70 0.01
CA ARG A 26 21.33 -18.33 0.40
C ARG A 26 20.26 -17.85 1.37
N ARG A 27 20.66 -17.44 2.57
CA ARG A 27 19.75 -16.98 3.62
C ARG A 27 18.81 -15.92 3.03
N ARG A 28 17.50 -16.17 3.06
CA ARG A 28 16.49 -15.23 2.55
C ARG A 28 16.67 -13.89 3.27
N ARG A 29 16.71 -12.78 2.52
CA ARG A 29 16.83 -11.43 3.10
C ARG A 29 15.67 -11.19 4.06
N SER A 30 15.97 -10.93 5.32
CA SER A 30 15.00 -10.60 6.36
C SER A 30 15.04 -9.10 6.63
N PHE A 31 13.87 -8.45 6.68
CA PHE A 31 13.76 -7.03 6.99
C PHE A 31 13.25 -6.85 8.42
N SER A 32 13.92 -6.00 9.18
CA SER A 32 13.39 -5.56 10.47
C SER A 32 12.18 -4.65 10.27
N PRO A 33 11.31 -4.47 11.29
CA PRO A 33 10.20 -3.50 11.20
C PRO A 33 10.67 -2.09 10.82
N ALA A 34 11.82 -1.65 11.37
CA ALA A 34 12.42 -0.36 11.06
C ALA A 34 12.87 -0.26 9.60
N ASP A 35 13.50 -1.31 9.06
CA ASP A 35 13.91 -1.35 7.64
C ASP A 35 12.70 -1.24 6.71
N LYS A 36 11.61 -1.92 7.06
CA LYS A 36 10.37 -1.85 6.28
C LYS A 36 9.80 -0.44 6.26
N LEU A 37 9.76 0.24 7.41
CA LEU A 37 9.29 1.62 7.50
C LEU A 37 10.19 2.58 6.72
N ALA A 38 11.51 2.41 6.80
CA ALA A 38 12.47 3.20 6.04
C ALA A 38 12.30 3.01 4.52
N HIS A 39 12.14 1.77 4.06
CA HIS A 39 11.87 1.48 2.65
C HIS A 39 10.51 2.02 2.19
N LEU A 40 9.47 2.00 3.03
CA LEU A 40 8.18 2.61 2.70
C LEU A 40 8.30 4.12 2.52
N ALA A 41 8.96 4.81 3.45
CA ALA A 41 9.17 6.26 3.37
C ALA A 41 10.00 6.64 2.15
N ALA A 42 11.09 5.93 1.88
CA ALA A 42 11.93 6.16 0.71
C ALA A 42 11.18 5.86 -0.61
N TYR A 43 10.34 4.82 -0.64
CA TYR A 43 9.50 4.53 -1.80
C TYR A 43 8.45 5.62 -2.05
N GLU A 44 7.80 6.13 -1.00
CA GLU A 44 6.80 7.21 -1.11
C GLU A 44 7.44 8.52 -1.60
N GLN A 45 8.64 8.85 -1.12
CA GLN A 45 9.43 9.98 -1.64
C GLN A 45 9.81 9.78 -3.12
N ALA A 46 10.28 8.59 -3.49
CA ALA A 46 10.59 8.28 -4.88
C ALA A 46 9.35 8.32 -5.77
N CYS A 47 8.16 7.94 -5.27
CA CYS A 47 6.91 8.09 -6.01
C CYS A 47 6.56 9.56 -6.30
N ALA A 48 6.92 10.49 -5.41
CA ALA A 48 6.68 11.92 -5.62
C ALA A 48 7.49 12.48 -6.81
N THR A 49 8.66 11.90 -7.10
CA THR A 49 9.49 12.25 -8.27
C THR A 49 9.27 11.31 -9.46
N ASN A 50 8.24 10.46 -9.42
CA ASN A 50 7.95 9.44 -10.45
C ASN A 50 9.04 8.35 -10.60
N ASP A 51 9.94 8.21 -9.62
CA ASP A 51 11.06 7.26 -9.59
C ASP A 51 10.79 5.99 -8.79
N GLY A 52 9.54 5.77 -8.34
CA GLY A 52 9.19 4.61 -7.51
C GLY A 52 9.60 3.27 -8.13
N GLY A 53 9.38 3.09 -9.45
CA GLY A 53 9.78 1.87 -10.16
C GLY A 53 11.31 1.69 -10.27
N ALA A 54 12.07 2.78 -10.31
CA ALA A 54 13.53 2.74 -10.27
C ALA A 54 14.03 2.36 -8.87
N PHE A 55 13.42 2.90 -7.82
CA PHE A 55 13.71 2.54 -6.44
C PHE A 55 13.51 1.05 -6.18
N LEU A 56 12.38 0.47 -6.61
CA LEU A 56 12.10 -0.96 -6.42
C LEU A 56 13.17 -1.86 -7.04
N ARG A 57 13.63 -1.51 -8.24
CA ARG A 57 14.69 -2.27 -8.93
C ARG A 57 16.04 -2.14 -8.23
N ARG A 58 16.40 -0.95 -7.75
CA ARG A 58 17.65 -0.72 -6.99
C ARG A 58 17.68 -1.50 -5.68
N GLU A 59 16.57 -1.52 -4.96
CA GLU A 59 16.46 -2.19 -3.65
C GLU A 59 16.14 -3.69 -3.75
N GLY A 60 15.89 -4.20 -4.96
CA GLY A 60 15.44 -5.59 -5.18
C GLY A 60 14.08 -5.88 -4.54
N LEU A 61 13.21 -4.88 -4.47
CA LEU A 61 11.88 -4.97 -3.87
C LEU A 61 10.80 -5.17 -4.94
N TYR A 62 9.73 -5.84 -4.54
CA TYR A 62 8.54 -6.04 -5.37
C TYR A 62 7.41 -5.15 -4.88
N SER A 63 6.54 -4.69 -5.79
CA SER A 63 5.36 -3.88 -5.45
C SER A 63 4.39 -4.58 -4.48
N SER A 64 4.35 -5.92 -4.53
CA SER A 64 3.61 -6.75 -3.56
C SER A 64 4.16 -6.61 -2.14
N GLN A 65 5.48 -6.56 -1.96
CA GLN A 65 6.10 -6.38 -0.65
C GLN A 65 5.76 -5.00 -0.07
N ILE A 66 5.86 -3.95 -0.88
CA ILE A 66 5.46 -2.59 -0.47
C ILE A 66 3.98 -2.54 -0.07
N SER A 67 3.10 -3.15 -0.87
CA SER A 67 1.68 -3.21 -0.58
C SER A 67 1.39 -3.90 0.75
N GLU A 68 2.06 -5.03 1.02
CA GLU A 68 1.92 -5.74 2.29
C GLU A 68 2.49 -4.93 3.47
N TRP A 69 3.63 -4.28 3.32
CA TRP A 69 4.21 -3.46 4.38
C TRP A 69 3.35 -2.23 4.68
N ARG A 70 2.68 -1.62 3.69
CA ARG A 70 1.70 -0.56 3.92
C ARG A 70 0.54 -1.05 4.78
N LYS A 71 -0.02 -2.23 4.49
CA LYS A 71 -1.05 -2.83 5.35
C LYS A 71 -0.54 -3.06 6.77
N GLN A 72 0.70 -3.53 6.93
CA GLN A 72 1.32 -3.73 8.24
C GLN A 72 1.52 -2.40 8.99
N ARG A 73 1.89 -1.32 8.30
CA ARG A 73 2.00 0.03 8.88
C ARG A 73 0.63 0.56 9.31
N ASP A 74 -0.36 0.53 8.41
CA ASP A 74 -1.68 1.12 8.68
C ASP A 74 -2.39 0.41 9.85
N ALA A 75 -2.13 -0.90 9.99
CA ALA A 75 -2.58 -1.74 11.08
C ALA A 75 -1.73 -1.60 12.38
N GLY A 76 -0.70 -0.75 12.39
CA GLY A 76 0.13 -0.49 13.58
C GLY A 76 1.09 -1.62 13.95
N VAL A 77 1.32 -2.59 13.06
CA VAL A 77 2.12 -3.80 13.37
C VAL A 77 3.63 -3.53 13.31
N LEU A 78 4.03 -2.49 12.58
CA LEU A 78 5.42 -2.10 12.41
C LEU A 78 5.91 -1.13 13.51
N GLU A 79 5.00 -0.50 14.23
CA GLU A 79 5.31 0.46 15.30
C GLU A 79 5.45 -0.26 16.64
N GLY A 80 6.47 0.08 17.44
CA GLY A 80 6.66 -0.44 18.80
C GLY A 80 7.21 -1.87 18.93
N LYS A 81 7.57 -2.56 17.83
CA LYS A 81 8.21 -3.89 17.92
C LYS A 81 9.72 -3.79 18.21
N PRO A 82 10.25 -4.58 19.15
CA PRO A 82 11.70 -4.61 19.41
C PRO A 82 12.46 -5.17 18.21
N VAL A 83 13.72 -4.73 18.08
CA VAL A 83 14.65 -5.18 17.03
C VAL A 83 14.79 -6.70 17.09
N GLY A 84 14.36 -7.38 16.02
CA GLY A 84 14.51 -8.85 15.87
C GLY A 84 13.22 -9.67 15.96
N SER A 85 12.08 -9.10 16.35
CA SER A 85 10.82 -9.85 16.33
C SER A 85 10.27 -10.02 14.90
N PRO A 86 9.90 -11.25 14.47
CA PRO A 86 9.31 -11.45 13.16
C PRO A 86 7.97 -10.71 13.08
N VAL A 87 7.80 -9.91 12.03
CA VAL A 87 6.49 -9.34 11.69
C VAL A 87 5.64 -10.47 11.09
N GLY A 88 4.86 -11.12 11.94
CA GLY A 88 3.91 -12.15 11.54
C GLY A 88 2.70 -11.60 10.78
N LYS A 89 1.72 -12.48 10.54
CA LYS A 89 0.41 -12.11 9.98
C LYS A 89 -0.30 -11.11 10.91
N LEU A 90 -1.11 -10.22 10.32
CA LEU A 90 -1.93 -9.28 11.09
C LEU A 90 -2.88 -10.07 12.01
N THR A 91 -3.04 -9.61 13.25
CA THR A 91 -4.11 -10.11 14.12
C THR A 91 -5.48 -9.67 13.57
N PRO A 92 -6.58 -10.36 13.90
CA PRO A 92 -7.92 -9.95 13.47
C PRO A 92 -8.26 -8.52 13.92
N GLU A 93 -7.85 -8.14 15.13
CA GLU A 93 -8.02 -6.78 15.66
C GLU A 93 -7.26 -5.74 14.82
N GLN A 94 -6.01 -6.04 14.45
CA GLN A 94 -5.20 -5.17 13.59
C GLN A 94 -5.79 -5.00 12.19
N ALA A 95 -6.38 -6.07 11.64
CA ALA A 95 -7.09 -6.01 10.37
C ALA A 95 -8.34 -5.12 10.46
N GLU A 96 -9.10 -5.23 11.57
CA GLU A 96 -10.29 -4.41 11.79
C GLU A 96 -9.95 -2.94 12.02
N ILE A 97 -8.90 -2.64 12.79
CA ILE A 97 -8.40 -1.27 12.95
C ILE A 97 -8.03 -0.67 11.59
N ALA A 98 -7.33 -1.42 10.73
CA ALA A 98 -6.99 -0.95 9.39
C ALA A 98 -8.23 -0.75 8.50
N ARG A 99 -9.25 -1.60 8.63
CA ARG A 99 -10.54 -1.43 7.93
C ARG A 99 -11.24 -0.16 8.39
N LEU A 100 -11.40 0.03 9.70
CA LEU A 100 -12.08 1.19 10.28
C LEU A 100 -11.39 2.49 9.91
N LYS A 101 -10.04 2.53 9.92
CA LYS A 101 -9.28 3.71 9.47
C LYS A 101 -9.55 4.07 8.00
N ARG A 102 -9.66 3.07 7.11
CA ARG A 102 -9.99 3.31 5.69
C ARG A 102 -11.41 3.83 5.51
N GLU A 103 -12.34 3.31 6.29
CA GLU A 103 -13.73 3.76 6.25
C GLU A 103 -13.84 5.21 6.73
N LEU A 104 -13.14 5.55 7.81
CA LEU A 104 -13.02 6.91 8.34
C LEU A 104 -12.43 7.88 7.30
N ASP A 105 -11.32 7.52 6.64
CA ASP A 105 -10.74 8.37 5.59
C ASP A 105 -11.70 8.60 4.42
N LYS A 106 -12.44 7.55 4.01
CA LYS A 106 -13.45 7.66 2.95
C LYS A 106 -14.62 8.57 3.34
N THR A 107 -15.14 8.43 4.57
CA THR A 107 -16.24 9.27 5.05
C THR A 107 -15.79 10.72 5.20
N ASN A 108 -14.60 10.96 5.73
CA ASN A 108 -14.03 12.31 5.85
C ASN A 108 -13.83 12.98 4.48
N LYS A 109 -13.35 12.24 3.47
CA LYS A 109 -13.26 12.78 2.10
C LYS A 109 -14.62 13.18 1.54
N ARG A 110 -15.66 12.36 1.78
CA ARG A 110 -17.02 12.70 1.36
C ARG A 110 -17.54 13.94 2.08
N LEU A 111 -17.26 14.03 3.39
CA LEU A 111 -17.63 15.17 4.23
C LEU A 111 -16.97 16.46 3.71
N ALA A 112 -15.66 16.43 3.47
CA ALA A 112 -14.92 17.57 2.90
C ALA A 112 -15.50 18.01 1.54
N THR A 113 -15.84 17.07 0.64
CA THR A 113 -16.49 17.41 -0.63
C THR A 113 -17.85 18.07 -0.43
N THR A 114 -18.66 17.59 0.52
CA THR A 114 -19.96 18.18 0.82
C THR A 114 -19.85 19.57 1.44
N GLU A 115 -18.85 19.81 2.29
CA GLU A 115 -18.58 21.13 2.87
C GLU A 115 -18.20 22.14 1.78
N VAL A 116 -17.33 21.76 0.85
CA VAL A 116 -16.97 22.61 -0.30
C VAL A 116 -18.20 22.92 -1.16
N ALA A 117 -19.07 21.94 -1.39
CA ALA A 117 -20.31 22.17 -2.14
C ALA A 117 -21.24 23.17 -1.42
N LEU A 118 -21.38 23.05 -0.09
CA LEU A 118 -22.15 23.99 0.73
C LEU A 118 -21.55 25.41 0.68
N GLU A 119 -20.22 25.53 0.73
CA GLU A 119 -19.54 26.82 0.60
C GLU A 119 -19.82 27.48 -0.75
N ILE A 120 -19.75 26.72 -1.84
CA ILE A 120 -20.07 27.21 -3.19
C ILE A 120 -21.53 27.68 -3.27
N MET A 121 -22.47 26.90 -2.74
CA MET A 121 -23.88 27.28 -2.71
C MET A 121 -24.12 28.55 -1.89
N GLY A 122 -23.46 28.69 -0.74
CA GLY A 122 -23.52 29.90 0.08
C GLY A 122 -22.98 31.13 -0.67
N LYS A 123 -21.85 31.01 -1.36
CA LYS A 123 -21.28 32.09 -2.20
C LYS A 123 -22.20 32.46 -3.36
N ALA A 124 -22.81 31.48 -4.01
CA ALA A 124 -23.76 31.72 -5.09
C ALA A 124 -25.01 32.47 -4.58
N HIS A 125 -25.55 32.08 -3.42
CA HIS A 125 -26.68 32.79 -2.80
C HIS A 125 -26.33 34.23 -2.45
N ALA A 126 -25.15 34.46 -1.83
CA ALA A 126 -24.71 35.82 -1.50
C ALA A 126 -24.53 36.70 -2.75
N LEU A 127 -24.04 36.13 -3.85
CA LEU A 127 -23.94 36.83 -5.13
C LEU A 127 -25.33 37.21 -5.66
N LEU A 128 -26.29 36.28 -5.64
CA LEU A 128 -27.66 36.55 -6.08
C LEU A 128 -28.32 37.66 -5.25
N GLU A 129 -28.12 37.67 -3.93
CA GLU A 129 -28.61 38.73 -3.05
C GLU A 129 -28.04 40.09 -3.46
N SER A 130 -26.73 40.17 -3.68
CA SER A 130 -26.08 41.43 -4.10
C SER A 130 -26.56 41.95 -5.46
N LEU A 131 -26.87 41.05 -6.39
CA LEU A 131 -27.45 41.43 -7.69
C LEU A 131 -28.89 41.89 -7.54
N SER A 132 -29.68 41.27 -6.66
CA SER A 132 -31.05 41.68 -6.36
C SER A 132 -31.08 43.08 -5.74
N GLU A 133 -30.28 43.33 -4.70
CA GLU A 133 -30.17 44.64 -4.06
C GLU A 133 -29.72 45.73 -5.04
N SER A 134 -28.79 45.41 -5.95
CA SER A 134 -28.33 46.36 -6.97
C SER A 134 -29.38 46.64 -8.05
N ALA A 135 -30.30 45.71 -8.32
CA ALA A 135 -31.40 45.89 -9.28
C ALA A 135 -32.57 46.70 -8.70
N GLU A 136 -32.74 46.68 -7.37
CA GLU A 136 -33.81 47.41 -6.68
C GLU A 136 -33.48 48.90 -6.44
N GLN A 137 -32.26 49.37 -6.74
CA GLN A 137 -31.94 50.81 -6.65
C GLN A 137 -32.53 51.56 -7.86
N PRO A 138 -33.59 52.38 -7.71
CA PRO A 138 -34.07 53.21 -8.80
C PRO A 138 -33.04 54.29 -9.13
N ASP A 139 -32.74 54.44 -10.42
CA ASP A 139 -31.99 55.59 -10.95
C ASP A 139 -32.64 56.88 -10.45
N LYS A 140 -31.99 57.56 -9.50
CA LYS A 140 -32.40 58.91 -9.11
C LYS A 140 -32.26 59.81 -10.34
N PRO A 141 -33.34 60.42 -10.85
CA PRO A 141 -33.23 61.25 -12.04
C PRO A 141 -32.38 62.47 -11.71
N THR A 142 -31.20 62.55 -12.33
CA THR A 142 -30.35 63.74 -12.36
C THR A 142 -31.15 64.86 -13.03
N LYS A 143 -31.73 65.76 -12.21
CA LYS A 143 -32.34 67.00 -12.69
C LYS A 143 -31.22 67.87 -13.28
N ARG A 144 -31.45 68.25 -14.54
CA ARG A 144 -30.71 69.26 -15.31
C ARG A 144 -30.64 70.60 -14.57
#